data_AF-A0A7T6YZG9-F1
#
_entry.id   AF-A0A7T6YZG9-F1
#
_cell.length_a   1.000
_cell.length_b   1.000
_cell.length_c   1.000
_cell.angle_alpha   90.00
_cell.angle_beta   90.00
_cell.angle_gamma   90.00
#
_symmetry.space_group_name_H-M   'P 1'
#
loop_
_entity.id
_entity.type
_entity.pdbx_description
1 polymer ?
#
loop_
_entity_poly.entity_id
_entity_poly.type
_entity_poly.pdbx_seq_one_letter_code
_entity_poly.pdbx_strand_id
1 'polypeptide(L)'
;MVSQRDVKQSKELVQTLLSIQGGDYNDWLHAQHQSYIREHQDVLIQSLLHYHDKPEGKTKKPSSEKEDSIQAKTDETGESSQPSPLQGVENT
;
A
#
# COMPACT_ATOMS: atom_id res chain seq x y z
N MET A 1 -0.94 -14.01 23.19
CA MET A 1 -1.77 -13.40 22.14
C MET A 1 -2.40 -12.16 22.74
N VAL A 2 -2.30 -11.03 22.06
CA VAL A 2 -3.04 -9.82 22.45
C VAL A 2 -4.51 -10.02 22.06
N SER A 3 -5.45 -9.80 22.98
CA SER A 3 -6.88 -9.91 22.66
C SER A 3 -7.34 -8.69 21.86
N GLN A 4 -8.36 -8.88 21.01
CA GLN A 4 -9.08 -7.77 20.38
C GLN A 4 -9.55 -6.71 21.40
N ARG A 5 -9.91 -7.16 22.61
CA ARG A 5 -10.26 -6.26 23.72
C ARG A 5 -9.07 -5.39 24.14
N ASP A 6 -7.90 -6.00 24.30
CA ASP A 6 -6.68 -5.30 24.71
C ASP A 6 -6.23 -4.29 23.63
N VAL A 7 -6.35 -4.65 22.35
CA VAL A 7 -6.07 -3.74 21.23
C VAL A 7 -7.01 -2.53 21.25
N LYS A 8 -8.30 -2.75 21.49
CA LYS A 8 -9.27 -1.66 21.55
C LYS A 8 -8.98 -0.73 22.74
N GLN A 9 -8.76 -1.30 23.93
CA GLN A 9 -8.49 -0.52 25.13
C GLN A 9 -7.19 0.29 25.03
N SER A 10 -6.13 -0.30 24.50
CA SER A 10 -4.86 0.39 24.27
C SER A 10 -5.01 1.53 23.26
N LYS A 11 -5.73 1.32 22.15
CA LYS A 11 -6.05 2.38 21.19
C LYS A 11 -6.84 3.53 21.83
N GLU A 12 -7.93 3.24 22.54
CA GLU A 12 -8.78 4.26 23.16
C GLU A 12 -8.02 5.08 24.21
N LEU A 13 -7.15 4.42 24.99
CA LEU A 13 -6.30 5.09 25.96
C LEU A 13 -5.31 6.03 25.28
N VAL A 14 -4.59 5.58 24.26
CA VAL A 14 -3.63 6.41 23.52
C VAL A 14 -4.33 7.59 22.85
N GLN A 15 -5.49 7.36 22.24
CA GLN A 15 -6.28 8.44 21.63
C GLN A 15 -6.71 9.49 22.66
N THR A 16 -7.07 9.07 23.88
CA THR A 16 -7.41 9.98 24.98
C THR A 16 -6.19 10.76 25.47
N LEU A 17 -5.03 10.10 25.60
CA LEU A 17 -3.79 10.77 26.00
C LEU A 17 -3.36 11.82 24.97
N LEU A 18 -3.47 11.50 23.68
CA LEU A 18 -3.14 12.43 22.60
C LEU A 18 -4.13 13.60 22.55
N SER A 19 -5.43 13.38 22.74
CA SER A 19 -6.40 14.47 22.75
C SER A 19 -6.17 15.47 23.87
N ILE A 20 -5.76 15.01 25.07
CA ILE A 20 -5.37 15.88 26.19
C ILE A 20 -4.13 16.71 25.87
N GLN A 21 -3.19 16.13 25.11
CA GLN A 21 -1.95 16.79 24.68
C GLN A 21 -2.12 17.64 23.42
N GLY A 22 -3.29 17.62 22.78
CA GLY A 22 -3.58 18.33 21.53
C GLY A 22 -3.03 17.65 20.27
N GLY A 23 -2.69 16.36 20.33
CA GLY A 23 -2.20 15.56 19.19
C GLY A 23 -3.28 14.70 18.55
N ASP A 24 -3.07 14.32 17.29
CA ASP A 24 -3.94 13.38 16.56
C ASP A 24 -3.42 11.94 16.64
N TYR A 25 -4.36 10.98 16.77
CA TYR A 25 -4.03 9.56 16.84
C TYR A 25 -3.44 9.02 15.53
N ASN A 26 -3.92 9.46 14.37
CA ASN A 26 -3.42 8.98 13.08
C ASN A 26 -2.01 9.51 12.81
N ASP A 27 -1.73 10.75 13.18
CA ASP A 27 -0.38 11.33 13.02
C ASP A 27 0.65 10.57 13.89
N TRP A 28 0.30 10.29 15.14
CA TRP A 28 1.12 9.47 16.03
C TRP A 28 1.32 8.05 15.49
N LEU A 29 0.23 7.42 15.02
CA LEU A 29 0.29 6.06 14.47
C LEU A 29 1.15 6.02 13.20
N HIS A 30 1.03 7.04 12.35
CA HIS A 30 1.86 7.18 11.16
C HIS A 30 3.33 7.31 11.52
N ALA A 31 3.68 8.15 12.50
CA ALA A 31 5.05 8.27 12.99
C ALA A 31 5.60 6.94 13.54
N GLN A 32 4.77 6.18 14.27
CA GLN A 32 5.13 4.86 14.78
C GLN A 32 5.40 3.86 13.64
N HIS A 33 4.56 3.84 12.60
CA HIS A 33 4.80 3.01 11.42
C HIS A 33 6.10 3.40 10.70
N GLN A 34 6.37 4.70 10.53
CA GLN A 34 7.59 5.18 9.89
C GLN A 34 8.86 4.80 10.67
N SER A 35 8.82 4.87 12.02
CA SER A 35 9.94 4.43 12.86
C SER A 35 10.23 2.95 12.66
N TYR A 36 9.19 2.12 12.72
CA TYR A 36 9.32 0.68 12.55
C TYR A 36 9.87 0.31 11.15
N ILE A 37 9.36 0.96 10.10
CA ILE A 37 9.87 0.74 8.73
C ILE A 37 11.35 1.08 8.64
N ARG A 38 11.77 2.21 9.22
CA ARG A 38 13.17 2.65 9.18
C ARG A 38 14.08 1.71 9.96
N GLU A 39 13.64 1.25 11.13
CA GLU A 39 14.40 0.36 12.01
C GLU A 39 14.57 -1.05 11.42
N HIS A 40 13.60 -1.51 10.62
CA HIS A 40 13.58 -2.88 10.10
C HIS A 40 13.75 -2.97 8.58
N GLN A 41 14.22 -1.91 7.94
CA GLN A 41 14.44 -1.88 6.49
C GLN A 41 15.49 -2.91 6.05
N ASP A 42 16.46 -3.19 6.91
CA ASP A 42 17.51 -4.17 6.71
C ASP A 42 16.95 -5.61 6.59
N VAL A 43 15.89 -5.94 7.30
CA VAL A 43 15.24 -7.26 7.24
C VAL A 43 14.72 -7.54 5.83
N LEU A 44 14.15 -6.53 5.17
CA LEU A 44 13.70 -6.65 3.78
C LEU A 44 14.88 -6.89 2.84
N ILE A 45 15.99 -6.17 3.04
CA ILE A 45 17.20 -6.32 2.22
C ILE A 45 17.82 -7.71 2.43
N GLN A 46 17.95 -8.16 3.67
CA GLN A 46 18.47 -9.48 4.01
C GLN A 46 17.62 -10.60 3.41
N SER A 47 16.28 -10.46 3.47
CA SER A 47 15.35 -11.38 2.84
C SER A 47 15.56 -11.44 1.32
N LEU A 48 15.58 -10.28 0.65
CA LEU A 48 15.82 -10.20 -0.80
C LEU A 48 17.18 -10.81 -1.20
N LEU A 49 18.22 -10.57 -0.42
CA LEU A 49 19.55 -11.14 -0.65
C LEU A 49 19.55 -12.67 -0.47
N HIS A 50 18.83 -13.19 0.54
CA HIS A 50 18.67 -14.63 0.75
C HIS A 50 17.94 -15.32 -0.41
N TYR A 51 16.99 -14.65 -1.07
CA TYR A 51 16.36 -15.18 -2.28
C TYR A 51 17.28 -15.12 -3.50
N HIS A 52 18.12 -14.08 -3.63
CA HIS A 52 19.06 -13.94 -4.74
C HIS A 52 20.26 -14.91 -4.63
N ASP A 53 20.66 -15.29 -3.41
CA ASP A 53 21.76 -16.23 -3.16
C ASP A 53 21.30 -17.70 -3.15
N LYS A 54 20.03 -17.97 -3.50
CA LYS A 54 19.62 -19.34 -3.85
C LYS A 54 20.07 -19.64 -5.27
N PRO A 55 21.07 -20.52 -5.48
CA PRO A 55 21.38 -20.99 -6.82
C PRO A 55 20.14 -21.68 -7.39
N GLU A 56 19.64 -21.14 -8.51
CA GLU A 56 18.61 -21.69 -9.37
C GLU A 56 18.82 -23.20 -9.58
N GLY A 57 18.07 -24.00 -8.84
CA GLY A 57 18.14 -25.45 -8.84
C GLY A 57 16.86 -26.07 -9.40
N LYS A 58 16.75 -26.06 -10.74
CA LYS A 58 15.86 -26.89 -11.60
C LYS A 58 14.43 -26.38 -11.82
N THR A 59 14.30 -25.61 -12.89
CA THR A 59 13.13 -25.58 -13.78
C THR A 59 12.75 -27.01 -14.23
N LYS A 60 11.48 -27.37 -14.04
CA LYS A 60 10.79 -28.39 -14.85
C LYS A 60 9.46 -27.82 -15.33
N LYS A 61 9.40 -27.41 -16.60
CA LYS A 61 8.16 -27.46 -17.41
C LYS A 61 8.25 -28.70 -18.31
N PRO A 62 7.13 -29.41 -18.52
CA PRO A 62 6.56 -29.50 -19.87
C PRO A 62 5.03 -29.26 -19.83
N SER A 63 4.46 -28.36 -20.64
CA SER A 63 4.02 -28.52 -22.05
C SER A 63 2.58 -29.04 -22.18
N SER A 64 1.68 -28.21 -22.72
CA SER A 64 0.88 -28.50 -23.94
C SER A 64 -0.22 -27.45 -24.13
N GLU A 65 -0.36 -26.99 -25.37
CA GLU A 65 -1.29 -25.99 -25.89
C GLU A 65 -2.77 -26.37 -25.73
N LYS A 66 -3.65 -25.37 -25.70
CA LYS A 66 -4.68 -25.15 -26.73
C LYS A 66 -5.00 -23.66 -26.86
N GLU A 67 -4.70 -23.13 -28.04
CA GLU A 67 -5.35 -21.95 -28.59
C GLU A 67 -6.87 -22.21 -28.66
N ASP A 68 -7.67 -21.25 -28.21
CA ASP A 68 -8.97 -21.04 -28.83
C ASP A 68 -9.21 -19.53 -28.92
N SER A 69 -9.37 -19.12 -30.17
CA SER A 69 -9.58 -17.78 -30.66
C SER A 69 -11.05 -17.41 -30.46
N ILE A 70 -11.35 -16.36 -29.69
CA ILE A 70 -12.58 -15.59 -29.93
C ILE A 70 -12.25 -14.10 -29.95
N GLN A 71 -12.29 -13.59 -31.17
CA GLN A 71 -12.37 -12.20 -31.56
C GLN A 71 -13.81 -11.69 -31.38
N ALA A 72 -14.01 -10.52 -30.78
CA ALA A 72 -14.91 -9.48 -31.30
C ALA A 72 -15.15 -8.31 -30.32
N LYS A 73 -14.98 -7.11 -30.89
CA LYS A 73 -15.78 -5.89 -30.71
C LYS A 73 -15.56 -4.99 -29.50
N THR A 74 -14.79 -3.93 -29.77
CA THR A 74 -15.22 -2.52 -29.70
C THR A 74 -16.53 -2.25 -28.94
N ASP A 75 -16.42 -1.50 -27.86
CA ASP A 75 -17.29 -0.34 -27.64
C ASP A 75 -16.50 0.71 -26.85
N GLU A 76 -16.25 1.84 -27.51
CA GLU A 76 -15.84 3.06 -26.83
C GLU A 76 -17.03 3.56 -26.01
N THR A 77 -16.87 3.72 -24.70
CA THR A 77 -17.55 4.79 -23.97
C THR A 77 -16.58 5.27 -22.91
N GLY A 78 -15.75 6.22 -23.30
CA GLY A 78 -14.90 6.99 -22.39
C GLY A 78 -15.77 7.79 -21.45
N GLU A 79 -15.86 7.31 -20.20
CA GLU A 79 -16.52 8.04 -19.13
C GLU A 79 -15.60 9.18 -18.66
N SER A 80 -16.07 10.39 -18.94
CA SER A 80 -16.01 11.57 -18.07
C SER A 80 -14.65 11.97 -17.51
N SER A 81 -14.07 13.04 -18.07
CA SER A 81 -13.53 14.15 -17.28
C SER A 81 -13.31 15.37 -18.17
N GLN A 82 -14.31 16.25 -18.19
CA GLN A 82 -14.18 17.63 -18.63
C GLN A 82 -13.26 18.37 -17.63
N PRO A 83 -12.10 18.94 -18.02
CA PRO A 83 -11.45 19.93 -17.16
C PRO A 83 -12.22 21.24 -17.25
N SER A 84 -12.69 21.75 -16.11
CA SER A 84 -13.34 23.06 -16.02
C SER A 84 -12.35 24.19 -16.38
N PRO A 85 -12.82 25.33 -16.94
CA PRO A 85 -11.95 26.41 -17.39
C PRO A 85 -11.29 27.12 -16.19
N LEU A 86 -9.98 27.37 -16.30
CA LEU A 86 -9.22 28.19 -15.37
C LEU A 86 -9.82 29.61 -15.34
N GLN A 87 -10.33 30.03 -14.19
CA GLN A 87 -10.74 31.40 -13.95
C GLN A 87 -9.51 32.31 -14.03
N GLY A 88 -9.66 33.40 -14.80
CA GLY A 88 -8.61 34.36 -15.10
C GLY A 88 -8.08 35.03 -13.83
N VAL A 89 -6.76 35.08 -13.75
CA VAL A 89 -6.06 36.08 -12.94
C VAL A 89 -6.20 37.42 -13.65
N GLU A 90 -6.99 38.30 -13.05
CA GLU A 90 -7.06 39.71 -13.37
C GLU A 90 -5.71 40.38 -13.06
N ASN A 91 -5.04 40.83 -14.12
CA ASN A 91 -3.92 41.75 -14.04
C ASN A 91 -4.40 43.06 -14.69
N THR A 92 -4.73 44.07 -13.89
CA THR A 92 -4.46 45.51 -14.12
C THR A 92 -4.84 46.29 -12.88
#